data_AF-A0A1T4UWL2-F1
#
_entry.id   AF-A0A1T4UWL2-F1
#
_cell.length_a   1.000
_cell.length_b   1.000
_cell.length_c   1.000
_cell.angle_alpha   90.00
_cell.angle_beta   90.00
_cell.angle_gamma   90.00
#
_symmetry.space_group_name_H-M   'P 1'
#
loop_
_entity.id
_entity.type
_entity.pdbx_description
1 polymer ?
#
loop_
_entity_poly.entity_id
_entity_poly.type
_entity_poly.pdbx_seq_one_letter_code
_entity_poly.pdbx_strand_id
1 'polypeptide(L)'
;MLKLTNSYTPAVSRQKMYDLFVDTPCLYQIALNLNDTDIIVLAALCDGKSVTNSDYYIGADYSMIRLSAIIGRLRRNFPISAIEINCLNEIKKPVKRNKYIITKDSLADLLSDPLKVLSECECLASNKKDTREKQDITRFIRRHGEATAFKHFFKQAYSHKSLTSEQLDSLFGKIDEMIS
;
A
#
# COMPACT_ATOMS: atom_id res chain seq x y z
N MET A 1 -15.40 -11.52 15.50
CA MET A 1 -14.07 -11.26 14.92
C MET A 1 -13.02 -11.72 15.92
N LEU A 2 -12.18 -12.68 15.51
CA LEU A 2 -11.13 -13.24 16.36
C LEU A 2 -9.81 -12.49 16.13
N LYS A 3 -8.91 -12.47 17.12
CA LYS A 3 -7.55 -12.01 16.87
C LYS A 3 -6.86 -12.99 15.93
N LEU A 4 -6.27 -12.47 14.85
CA LEU A 4 -5.69 -13.30 13.80
C LEU A 4 -4.60 -14.26 14.35
N THR A 5 -3.77 -13.74 15.24
CA THR A 5 -2.65 -14.47 15.87
C THR A 5 -3.08 -15.63 16.76
N ASN A 6 -4.37 -15.74 17.12
CA ASN A 6 -4.87 -16.88 17.89
C ASN A 6 -5.04 -18.12 17.01
N SER A 7 -5.29 -17.94 15.71
CA SER A 7 -5.49 -19.03 14.76
C SER A 7 -4.30 -19.24 13.83
N TYR A 8 -3.49 -18.19 13.62
CA TYR A 8 -2.33 -18.21 12.73
C TYR A 8 -1.07 -17.84 13.50
N THR A 9 -0.21 -18.82 13.73
CA THR A 9 1.17 -18.60 14.20
C THR A 9 2.11 -18.48 13.00
N PRO A 10 3.32 -17.92 13.15
CA PRO A 10 4.28 -17.84 12.05
C PRO A 10 4.59 -19.21 11.44
N ALA A 11 4.79 -20.24 12.28
CA ALA A 11 5.09 -21.60 11.83
C ALA A 11 3.92 -22.21 11.03
N VAL A 12 2.69 -22.11 11.55
CA VAL A 12 1.49 -22.60 10.85
C VAL A 12 1.28 -21.86 9.53
N SER A 13 1.51 -20.55 9.51
CA SER A 13 1.35 -19.73 8.32
C SER A 13 2.38 -20.06 7.25
N ARG A 14 3.65 -20.28 7.64
CA ARG A 14 4.71 -20.71 6.71
C ARG A 14 4.42 -22.09 6.13
N GLN A 15 3.95 -23.04 6.94
CA GLN A 15 3.55 -24.36 6.44
C GLN A 15 2.42 -24.24 5.41
N LYS A 16 1.37 -23.46 5.72
CA LYS A 16 0.26 -23.23 4.79
C LYS A 16 0.72 -22.62 3.46
N MET A 17 1.66 -21.67 3.49
CA MET A 17 2.20 -21.08 2.26
C MET A 17 3.09 -22.04 1.48
N TYR A 18 3.82 -22.92 2.16
CA TYR A 18 4.52 -24.02 1.51
C TYR A 18 3.54 -24.93 0.79
N ASP A 19 2.53 -25.44 1.50
CA ASP A 19 1.56 -26.37 0.93
C ASP A 19 0.80 -25.77 -0.26
N LEU A 20 0.47 -24.47 -0.18
CA LEU A 20 -0.27 -23.77 -1.23
C LEU A 20 0.58 -23.44 -2.46
N PHE A 21 1.85 -23.09 -2.27
CA PHE A 21 2.73 -22.60 -3.34
C PHE A 21 3.83 -23.60 -3.74
N VAL A 22 3.76 -24.86 -3.31
CA VAL A 22 4.77 -25.89 -3.60
C VAL A 22 4.99 -26.05 -5.10
N ASP A 23 3.92 -25.99 -5.90
CA ASP A 23 3.96 -26.09 -7.36
C ASP A 23 4.17 -24.73 -8.03
N THR A 24 4.41 -23.66 -7.25
CA THR A 24 4.61 -22.30 -7.74
C THR A 24 5.81 -21.63 -7.07
N PRO A 25 7.05 -21.99 -7.48
CA PRO A 25 8.27 -21.56 -6.80
C PRO A 25 8.43 -20.04 -6.66
N CYS A 26 7.94 -19.26 -7.63
CA CYS A 26 8.02 -17.79 -7.57
C CYS A 26 7.19 -17.21 -6.41
N LEU A 27 5.97 -17.72 -6.20
CA LEU A 27 5.11 -17.30 -5.07
C LEU A 27 5.68 -17.77 -3.74
N TYR A 28 6.21 -19.00 -3.69
CA TYR A 28 6.85 -19.52 -2.49
C TYR A 28 8.07 -18.67 -2.09
N GLN A 29 8.91 -18.28 -3.04
CA GLN A 29 10.07 -17.43 -2.78
C GLN A 29 9.66 -16.05 -2.24
N ILE A 30 8.58 -15.46 -2.76
CA ILE A 30 8.03 -14.21 -2.24
C ILE A 30 7.55 -14.41 -0.80
N ALA A 31 6.82 -15.50 -0.53
CA ALA A 31 6.31 -15.82 0.80
C ALA A 31 7.44 -16.03 1.83
N LEU A 32 8.54 -16.67 1.44
CA LEU A 32 9.71 -16.87 2.31
C LEU A 32 10.33 -15.54 2.77
N ASN A 33 10.33 -14.52 1.91
CA ASN A 33 10.89 -13.21 2.19
C ASN A 33 9.99 -12.34 3.09
N LEU A 34 8.79 -12.80 3.45
CA LEU A 34 7.90 -12.09 4.34
C LEU A 34 8.33 -12.24 5.81
N ASN A 35 8.19 -11.14 6.55
CA ASN A 35 8.27 -11.20 8.02
C ASN A 35 7.06 -11.95 8.60
N ASP A 36 7.15 -12.30 9.88
CA ASP A 36 6.16 -13.12 10.56
C ASP A 36 4.76 -12.48 10.62
N THR A 37 4.69 -11.16 10.65
CA THR A 37 3.41 -10.45 10.67
C THR A 37 2.73 -10.50 9.30
N ASP A 38 3.51 -10.32 8.24
CA ASP A 38 3.03 -10.31 6.86
C ASP A 38 2.62 -11.72 6.41
N ILE A 39 3.38 -12.76 6.77
CA ILE A 39 3.04 -14.16 6.42
C ILE A 39 1.76 -14.63 7.12
N ILE A 40 1.53 -14.21 8.37
CA ILE A 40 0.30 -14.51 9.12
C ILE A 40 -0.93 -13.94 8.40
N VAL A 41 -0.85 -12.67 7.98
CA VAL A 41 -1.95 -12.04 7.23
C VAL A 41 -2.16 -12.71 5.89
N LEU A 42 -1.08 -12.97 5.15
CA LEU A 42 -1.18 -13.62 3.85
C LEU A 42 -1.85 -15.00 3.96
N ALA A 43 -1.43 -15.83 4.92
CA ALA A 43 -1.98 -17.16 5.09
C ALA A 43 -3.50 -17.16 5.33
N ALA A 44 -3.99 -16.22 6.14
CA ALA A 44 -5.41 -16.09 6.37
C ALA A 44 -6.18 -15.60 5.12
N LEU A 45 -5.61 -14.64 4.39
CA LEU A 45 -6.21 -14.17 3.14
C LEU A 45 -6.29 -15.29 2.09
N CYS A 46 -5.24 -16.10 1.96
CA CYS A 46 -5.21 -17.25 1.06
C CYS A 46 -6.17 -18.38 1.48
N ASP A 47 -6.45 -18.54 2.77
CA ASP A 47 -7.53 -19.41 3.28
C ASP A 47 -8.95 -18.84 2.98
N GLY A 48 -9.04 -17.73 2.23
CA GLY A 48 -10.28 -17.04 1.89
C GLY A 48 -10.90 -16.27 3.06
N LYS A 49 -10.13 -16.01 4.12
CA LYS A 49 -10.59 -15.26 5.30
C LYS A 49 -10.43 -13.78 5.09
N SER A 50 -11.35 -13.01 5.64
CA SER A 50 -11.32 -11.55 5.64
C SER A 50 -10.68 -11.01 6.91
N VAL A 51 -9.87 -9.96 6.77
CA VAL A 51 -9.16 -9.32 7.89
C VAL A 51 -9.43 -7.82 7.91
N THR A 52 -9.60 -7.24 9.10
CA THR A 52 -9.75 -5.79 9.31
C THR A 52 -8.87 -5.28 10.46
N ASN A 53 -8.73 -3.96 10.60
CA ASN A 53 -8.09 -3.37 11.77
C ASN A 53 -8.90 -3.67 13.05
N SER A 54 -8.21 -3.93 14.16
CA SER A 54 -8.81 -4.32 15.44
C SER A 54 -9.84 -3.33 16.02
N ASP A 55 -9.84 -2.09 15.56
CA ASP A 55 -10.59 -1.00 16.16
C ASP A 55 -12.08 -0.99 15.77
N TYR A 56 -12.52 -1.83 14.82
CA TYR A 56 -13.89 -1.82 14.32
C TYR A 56 -14.45 -3.22 14.05
N TYR A 57 -15.65 -3.49 14.56
CA TYR A 57 -16.39 -4.71 14.24
C TYR A 57 -17.20 -4.52 12.95
N ILE A 58 -16.58 -4.81 11.80
CA ILE A 58 -17.19 -4.61 10.47
C ILE A 58 -17.50 -5.91 9.73
N GLY A 59 -17.70 -7.01 10.46
CA GLY A 59 -18.03 -8.32 9.87
C GLY A 59 -16.87 -8.95 9.10
N ALA A 60 -15.63 -8.76 9.57
CA ALA A 60 -14.48 -9.55 9.13
C ALA A 60 -14.27 -10.77 10.03
N ASP A 61 -13.65 -11.82 9.49
CA ASP A 61 -13.33 -13.04 10.24
C ASP A 61 -12.32 -12.74 11.35
N TYR A 62 -11.27 -11.99 11.00
CA TYR A 62 -10.16 -11.69 11.89
C TYR A 62 -9.83 -10.20 12.02
N SER A 63 -9.26 -9.83 13.17
CA SER A 63 -8.65 -8.53 13.43
C SER A 63 -7.15 -8.60 13.55
N MET A 64 -6.50 -7.51 13.12
CA MET A 64 -5.08 -7.28 13.34
C MET A 64 -4.75 -5.81 13.57
N ILE A 65 -3.74 -5.56 14.41
CA ILE A 65 -3.21 -4.22 14.66
C ILE A 65 -2.27 -3.82 13.51
N ARG A 66 -2.28 -2.54 13.11
CA ARG A 66 -1.45 -1.99 12.01
C ARG A 66 -1.68 -2.69 10.67
N LEU A 67 -2.87 -3.25 10.44
CA LEU A 67 -3.20 -3.99 9.23
C LEU A 67 -3.00 -3.16 7.95
N SER A 68 -3.33 -1.86 7.99
CA SER A 68 -3.16 -0.98 6.82
C SER A 68 -1.73 -0.95 6.29
N ALA A 69 -0.72 -0.99 7.17
CA ALA A 69 0.69 -1.01 6.76
C ALA A 69 1.09 -2.37 6.19
N ILE A 70 0.62 -3.46 6.80
CA ILE A 70 0.86 -4.84 6.34
C ILE A 70 0.26 -5.03 4.94
N ILE A 71 -1.01 -4.65 4.76
CA ILE A 71 -1.70 -4.72 3.46
C ILE A 71 -1.00 -3.86 2.42
N GLY A 72 -0.48 -2.69 2.80
CA GLY A 72 0.30 -1.84 1.89
C GLY A 72 1.56 -2.51 1.34
N ARG A 73 2.21 -3.39 2.12
CA ARG A 73 3.35 -4.20 1.65
C ARG A 73 2.89 -5.38 0.80
N LEU A 74 1.92 -6.15 1.29
CA LEU A 74 1.44 -7.36 0.62
C LEU A 74 0.79 -7.08 -0.74
N ARG A 75 0.06 -5.97 -0.89
CA ARG A 75 -0.62 -5.60 -2.15
C ARG A 75 0.27 -5.41 -3.36
N ARG A 76 1.58 -5.31 -3.16
CA ARG A 76 2.54 -5.25 -4.27
C ARG A 76 2.71 -6.60 -4.95
N ASN A 77 2.51 -7.68 -4.20
CA ASN A 77 2.81 -9.04 -4.65
C ASN A 77 1.59 -9.97 -4.58
N PHE A 78 0.43 -9.50 -4.13
CA PHE A 78 -0.75 -10.34 -3.95
C PHE A 78 -2.04 -9.56 -4.28
N PRO A 79 -3.03 -10.22 -4.93
CA PRO A 79 -4.26 -9.59 -5.41
C PRO A 79 -5.27 -9.36 -4.27
N ILE A 80 -4.92 -8.47 -3.34
CA ILE A 80 -5.71 -8.21 -2.13
C ILE A 80 -6.74 -7.10 -2.39
N SER A 81 -8.01 -7.47 -2.37
CA SER A 81 -9.14 -6.55 -2.48
C SER A 81 -9.44 -5.85 -1.16
N ALA A 82 -9.92 -4.60 -1.22
CA ALA A 82 -10.50 -3.88 -0.08
C ALA A 82 -11.98 -3.73 -0.33
N ILE A 83 -12.78 -4.14 0.64
CA ILE A 83 -14.22 -3.92 0.66
C ILE A 83 -14.46 -2.81 1.68
N GLU A 84 -14.89 -1.65 1.19
CA GLU A 84 -15.25 -0.51 2.03
C GLU A 84 -16.62 -0.76 2.67
N ILE A 85 -16.67 -0.64 3.99
CA ILE A 85 -17.84 -0.78 4.83
C ILE A 85 -18.07 0.54 5.54
N ASN A 86 -19.28 1.08 5.40
CA ASN A 86 -19.73 2.21 6.20
C ASN A 86 -20.13 1.70 7.58
N CYS A 87 -19.51 2.23 8.63
CA CYS A 87 -19.84 1.92 10.01
C CYS A 87 -19.94 3.19 10.84
N LEU A 88 -20.49 3.08 12.04
CA LEU A 88 -20.48 4.16 13.01
C LEU A 88 -19.26 4.02 13.93
N ASN A 89 -18.59 5.13 14.24
CA ASN A 89 -17.57 5.15 15.29
C ASN A 89 -18.22 5.22 16.69
N GLU A 90 -17.40 5.24 17.74
CA GLU A 90 -17.83 5.29 19.14
C GLU A 90 -18.75 6.49 19.45
N ILE A 91 -18.59 7.60 18.72
CA ILE A 91 -19.39 8.83 18.85
C ILE A 91 -20.56 8.85 17.84
N LYS A 92 -20.96 7.69 17.30
CA LYS A 92 -22.04 7.51 16.32
C LYS A 92 -21.89 8.34 15.03
N LYS A 93 -20.66 8.76 14.68
CA LYS A 93 -20.39 9.42 13.40
C LYS A 93 -20.10 8.39 12.31
N PRO A 94 -20.56 8.60 11.07
CA PRO A 94 -20.27 7.71 9.96
C PRO A 94 -18.78 7.74 9.63
N VAL A 95 -18.18 6.56 9.53
CA VAL A 95 -16.77 6.35 9.20
C VAL A 95 -16.68 5.19 8.22
N LYS A 96 -15.78 5.34 7.23
CA LYS A 96 -15.45 4.29 6.27
C LYS A 96 -14.31 3.43 6.79
N ARG A 97 -14.49 2.11 6.77
CA ARG A 97 -13.48 1.13 7.16
C ARG A 97 -13.38 0.04 6.12
N ASN A 98 -12.19 -0.53 5.98
CA ASN A 98 -11.92 -1.56 4.98
C ASN A 98 -11.75 -2.92 5.66
N LYS A 99 -12.44 -3.93 5.13
CA LYS A 99 -12.02 -5.32 5.30
C LYS A 99 -11.27 -5.77 4.05
N TYR A 100 -10.27 -6.60 4.22
CA TYR A 100 -9.39 -7.08 3.15
C TYR A 100 -9.57 -8.56 2.94
N ILE A 101 -9.52 -9.00 1.68
CA ILE A 101 -9.72 -10.40 1.28
C ILE A 101 -8.97 -10.68 -0.03
N ILE A 102 -8.49 -11.91 -0.22
CA ILE A 102 -8.20 -12.46 -1.55
C ILE A 102 -9.42 -13.33 -1.89
N THR A 103 -10.12 -12.99 -2.97
CA THR A 103 -11.29 -13.78 -3.39
C THR A 103 -10.83 -15.13 -3.92
N LYS A 104 -11.74 -16.11 -3.95
CA LYS A 104 -11.44 -17.43 -4.51
C LYS A 104 -10.97 -17.32 -5.97
N ASP A 105 -11.63 -16.47 -6.75
CA ASP A 105 -11.29 -16.26 -8.16
C ASP A 105 -9.89 -15.63 -8.29
N SER A 106 -9.59 -14.57 -7.53
CA SER A 106 -8.26 -13.95 -7.56
C SER A 106 -7.14 -14.88 -7.09
N LEU A 107 -7.44 -15.79 -6.15
CA LEU A 107 -6.47 -16.81 -5.74
C LEU A 107 -6.28 -17.86 -6.83
N ALA A 108 -7.35 -18.32 -7.47
CA ALA A 108 -7.27 -19.27 -8.59
C ALA A 108 -6.47 -18.67 -9.76
N ASP A 109 -6.74 -17.41 -10.10
CA ASP A 109 -5.98 -16.67 -11.11
C ASP A 109 -4.49 -16.61 -10.75
N LEU A 110 -4.17 -16.25 -9.49
CA LEU A 110 -2.79 -16.17 -8.99
C LEU A 110 -2.06 -17.51 -9.09
N LEU A 111 -2.72 -18.63 -8.79
CA LEU A 111 -2.12 -19.96 -8.86
C LEU A 111 -1.99 -20.46 -10.31
N SER A 112 -2.90 -20.06 -11.21
CA SER A 112 -2.90 -20.48 -12.61
C SER A 112 -1.90 -19.72 -13.48
N ASP A 113 -1.78 -18.40 -13.30
CA ASP A 113 -0.82 -17.54 -14.01
C ASP A 113 -0.20 -16.51 -13.03
N PRO A 114 0.76 -16.95 -12.21
CA PRO A 114 1.34 -16.12 -11.17
C PRO A 114 2.04 -14.88 -11.72
N LEU A 115 2.77 -15.00 -12.83
CA LEU A 115 3.57 -13.91 -13.38
C LEU A 115 2.68 -12.77 -13.88
N LYS A 116 1.58 -13.09 -14.55
CA LYS A 116 0.60 -12.10 -14.99
C LYS A 116 -0.01 -11.36 -13.80
N VAL A 117 -0.50 -12.09 -12.79
CA VAL A 117 -1.16 -11.47 -11.62
C VAL A 117 -0.17 -10.62 -10.81
N LEU A 118 1.08 -11.07 -10.66
CA LEU A 118 2.13 -10.30 -10.01
C LEU A 118 2.44 -9.00 -10.76
N SER A 119 2.53 -9.05 -12.09
CA SER A 119 2.73 -7.87 -12.92
C SER A 119 1.57 -6.88 -12.81
N GLU A 120 0.33 -7.36 -12.77
CA GLU A 120 -0.85 -6.53 -12.55
C GLU A 120 -0.83 -5.86 -11.16
N CYS A 121 -0.46 -6.60 -10.11
CA CYS A 121 -0.32 -6.06 -8.75
C CYS A 121 0.74 -4.96 -8.70
N GLU A 122 1.89 -5.17 -9.34
CA GLU A 122 2.96 -4.18 -9.42
C GLU A 122 2.51 -2.92 -10.18
N CYS A 123 1.85 -3.08 -11.33
CA CYS A 123 1.32 -1.98 -12.11
C CYS A 123 0.32 -1.14 -11.29
N LEU A 124 -0.61 -1.80 -10.58
CA LEU A 124 -1.57 -1.14 -9.70
C LEU A 124 -0.88 -0.41 -8.54
N ALA A 125 0.18 -0.99 -7.97
CA ALA A 125 0.95 -0.37 -6.91
C ALA A 125 1.68 0.90 -7.41
N SER A 126 2.30 0.83 -8.58
CA SER A 126 2.99 1.95 -9.23
C SER A 126 2.03 3.08 -9.57
N ASN A 127 0.89 2.77 -10.19
CA ASN A 127 -0.14 3.77 -10.52
C ASN A 127 -0.67 4.51 -9.27
N LYS A 128 -0.83 3.78 -8.15
CA LYS A 128 -1.23 4.39 -6.87
C LYS A 128 -0.16 5.29 -6.29
N LYS A 129 1.12 4.91 -6.41
CA LYS A 129 2.24 5.74 -5.99
C LYS A 129 2.28 7.05 -6.80
N ASP A 130 2.21 6.96 -8.12
CA ASP A 130 2.20 8.13 -9.00
C ASP A 130 1.02 9.06 -8.71
N THR A 131 -0.17 8.50 -8.48
CA THR A 131 -1.36 9.27 -8.13
C THR A 131 -1.16 10.02 -6.80
N ARG A 132 -0.56 9.37 -5.81
CA ARG A 132 -0.27 9.99 -4.51
C ARG A 132 0.76 11.11 -4.63
N GLU A 133 1.85 10.87 -5.36
CA GLU A 133 2.89 11.87 -5.59
C GLU A 133 2.32 13.11 -6.29
N LYS A 134 1.50 12.92 -7.33
CA LYS A 134 0.76 14.02 -7.97
C LYS A 134 -0.11 14.79 -6.99
N GLN A 135 -0.88 14.11 -6.15
CA GLN A 135 -1.71 14.78 -5.13
C GLN A 135 -0.88 15.53 -4.09
N ASP A 136 0.27 14.99 -3.68
CA ASP A 136 1.17 15.63 -2.72
C ASP A 136 1.78 16.92 -3.34
N ILE A 137 2.18 16.87 -4.61
CA ILE A 137 2.62 18.04 -5.39
C ILE A 137 1.49 19.07 -5.49
N THR A 138 0.28 18.66 -5.88
CA THR A 138 -0.88 19.57 -5.97
C THR A 138 -1.19 20.22 -4.61
N ARG A 139 -1.12 19.46 -3.51
CA ARG A 139 -1.32 20.01 -2.16
C ARG A 139 -0.23 21.00 -1.78
N PHE A 140 1.03 20.74 -2.16
CA PHE A 140 2.14 21.68 -1.93
C PHE A 140 1.94 22.99 -2.68
N ILE A 141 1.64 22.91 -3.99
CA ILE A 141 1.36 24.09 -4.84
C ILE A 141 0.20 24.90 -4.26
N ARG A 142 -0.91 24.25 -3.91
CA ARG A 142 -2.08 24.94 -3.33
C ARG A 142 -1.76 25.67 -2.03
N ARG A 143 -0.82 25.16 -1.22
CA ARG A 143 -0.47 25.74 0.08
C ARG A 143 0.53 26.90 -0.02
N HIS A 144 1.44 26.85 -0.98
CA HIS A 144 2.60 27.74 -1.04
C HIS A 144 2.65 28.63 -2.30
N GLY A 145 1.78 28.38 -3.28
CA GLY A 145 1.80 29.01 -4.60
C GLY A 145 2.74 28.30 -5.57
N GLU A 146 2.49 28.48 -6.86
CA GLU A 146 3.23 27.84 -7.95
C GLU A 146 4.71 28.25 -7.98
N ALA A 147 5.00 29.55 -7.84
CA ALA A 147 6.37 30.06 -7.83
C ALA A 147 7.18 29.44 -6.69
N THR A 148 6.67 29.42 -5.46
CA THR A 148 7.36 28.82 -4.31
C THR A 148 7.58 27.32 -4.48
N ALA A 149 6.59 26.61 -5.02
CA ALA A 149 6.70 25.18 -5.31
C ALA A 149 7.79 24.90 -6.34
N PHE A 150 7.82 25.67 -7.44
CA PHE A 150 8.86 25.54 -8.45
C PHE A 150 10.25 25.75 -7.86
N LYS A 151 10.44 26.84 -7.10
CA LYS A 151 11.73 27.15 -6.44
C LYS A 151 12.16 26.01 -5.51
N HIS A 152 11.23 25.44 -4.74
CA HIS A 152 11.50 24.35 -3.82
C HIS A 152 11.95 23.07 -4.55
N PHE A 153 11.18 22.63 -5.54
CA PHE A 153 11.51 21.43 -6.32
C PHE A 153 12.81 21.62 -7.13
N PHE A 154 13.05 22.82 -7.67
CA PHE A 154 14.28 23.13 -8.38
C PHE A 154 15.50 23.04 -7.45
N LYS A 155 15.46 23.69 -6.27
CA LYS A 155 16.54 23.58 -5.28
C LYS A 155 16.79 22.14 -4.85
N GLN A 156 15.73 21.36 -4.64
CA GLN A 156 15.86 19.96 -4.27
C GLN A 156 16.51 19.13 -5.39
N ALA A 157 16.04 19.27 -6.63
CA ALA A 157 16.55 18.56 -7.80
C ALA A 157 18.02 18.89 -8.09
N TYR A 158 18.44 20.14 -7.85
CA TYR A 158 19.81 20.61 -8.11
C TYR A 158 20.65 20.79 -6.84
N SER A 159 20.22 20.23 -5.71
CA SER A 159 20.94 20.31 -4.43
C SER A 159 22.36 19.72 -4.48
N HIS A 160 22.60 18.80 -5.41
CA HIS A 160 23.90 18.18 -5.65
C HIS A 160 24.81 19.00 -6.60
N LYS A 161 24.29 20.06 -7.21
CA LYS A 161 25.08 20.99 -8.04
C LYS A 161 25.49 22.18 -7.20
N SER A 162 26.75 22.59 -7.32
CA SER A 162 27.29 23.81 -6.70
C SER A 162 26.78 25.06 -7.42
N LEU A 163 25.47 25.29 -7.36
CA LEU A 163 24.86 26.56 -7.78
C LEU A 163 25.16 27.60 -6.71
N THR A 164 25.75 28.71 -7.12
CA THR A 164 25.94 29.86 -6.22
C THR A 164 24.60 30.52 -5.92
N SER A 165 24.50 31.18 -4.76
CA SER A 165 23.29 31.92 -4.37
C SER A 165 22.87 32.95 -5.42
N GLU A 166 23.84 33.65 -6.03
CA GLU A 166 23.61 34.64 -7.09
C GLU A 166 22.97 34.05 -8.36
N GLN A 167 23.38 32.85 -8.76
CA GLN A 167 22.79 32.15 -9.92
C GLN A 167 21.35 31.72 -9.65
N LEU A 168 21.06 31.30 -8.42
CA LEU A 168 19.70 30.95 -8.00
C LEU A 168 18.79 32.18 -7.92
N ASP A 169 19.29 33.29 -7.38
CA ASP A 169 18.52 34.53 -7.25
C ASP A 169 18.23 35.15 -8.62
N SER A 170 19.19 35.11 -9.55
CA SER A 170 18.96 35.54 -10.95
C SER A 170 17.93 34.68 -11.67
N LEU A 171 17.99 33.35 -11.50
CA LEU A 171 17.02 32.43 -12.11
C LEU A 171 15.62 32.64 -11.52
N PHE A 172 15.52 32.76 -10.20
CA PHE A 172 14.23 32.93 -9.52
C PHE A 172 13.61 34.31 -9.76
N GLY A 173 14.41 35.37 -9.92
CA GLY A 173 13.92 36.67 -10.36
C GLY A 173 13.26 36.61 -11.74
N LYS A 174 13.89 35.94 -12.71
CA LYS A 174 13.29 35.74 -14.05
C LYS A 174 12.00 34.92 -14.02
N ILE A 175 11.90 33.95 -13.13
CA ILE A 175 10.69 33.12 -12.98
C ILE A 175 9.55 33.93 -12.36
N ASP A 176 9.85 34.75 -11.35
CA ASP A 176 8.84 35.62 -10.74
C ASP A 176 8.28 36.62 -11.77
N GLU A 177 9.12 37.15 -12.66
CA GLU A 177 8.68 38.01 -13.79
C GLU A 177 7.80 37.27 -14.81
N MET A 178 8.00 35.97 -15.04
CA MET A 178 7.21 35.19 -16.00
C MET A 178 5.85 34.72 -15.46
N ILE A 179 5.69 34.64 -14.14
CA ILE A 179 4.47 34.16 -13.46
C ILE A 179 3.56 35.32 -13.05
N SER A 180 4.08 36.56 -13.04
CA SER A 180 3.34 37.78 -12.71
C SER A 180 2.47 38.28 -13.87
#